data_AF-A0A956HCC7-F1
#
_entry.id   AF-A0A956HCC7-F1
#
_cell.length_a   1.000
_cell.length_b   1.000
_cell.length_c   1.000
_cell.angle_alpha   90.00
_cell.angle_beta   90.00
_cell.angle_gamma   90.00
#
_symmetry.space_group_name_H-M   'P 1'
#
loop_
_entity.id
_entity.type
_entity.pdbx_description
1 polymer ?
#
loop_
_entity_poly.entity_id
_entity_poly.type
_entity_poly.pdbx_seq_one_letter_code
_entity_poly.pdbx_strand_id
1 'polypeptide(L)'
;RETRIALFEQSVDTRRGDSFYREQAGRVSFGRSWVDSSVIEIFREDIARYRVLLAAEVGEDPFDILGQGRAPLLGALRLHNGTVYRWMRPCYGILHGRPHLRIENRILPAGPSIQDEVANAALWLGLMVGLPETLGDPKRSMRFRDAQENFLAAAQLGLGAQLDWPGLGSVPADRLLLEHLLPIARAGLSQAAIDATDADRLLGTIEERLRRRRTGALWAIESYGSLRDTGRTRDEALGDLVAATIDNQLGLAPVTAWPLAKAALRPGVRRTVRQLMSTDLFTVGEDELIDL
;
A
#
# COMPACT_ATOMS: atom_id res chain seq x y z
N ARG A 1 -3.36 6.89 -11.06
CA ARG A 1 -2.51 5.75 -11.51
C ARG A 1 -2.50 4.63 -10.48
N GLU A 2 -2.41 4.95 -9.19
CA GLU A 2 -2.62 4.03 -8.06
C GLU A 2 -4.07 4.18 -7.56
N THR A 3 -4.94 3.24 -7.89
CA THR A 3 -6.38 3.35 -7.58
C THR A 3 -6.74 2.85 -6.19
N ARG A 4 -5.88 2.05 -5.53
CA ARG A 4 -6.19 1.53 -4.18
C ARG A 4 -6.36 2.65 -3.18
N ILE A 5 -5.62 3.75 -3.33
CA ILE A 5 -5.70 4.87 -2.38
C ILE A 5 -7.13 5.41 -2.32
N ALA A 6 -7.68 5.81 -3.47
CA ALA A 6 -9.07 6.30 -3.56
C ALA A 6 -10.10 5.20 -3.25
N LEU A 7 -9.88 3.97 -3.73
CA LEU A 7 -10.80 2.85 -3.50
C LEU A 7 -10.91 2.51 -2.01
N PHE A 8 -9.79 2.41 -1.30
CA PHE A 8 -9.79 2.15 0.13
C PHE A 8 -10.45 3.30 0.89
N GLU A 9 -10.11 4.56 0.58
CA GLU A 9 -10.74 5.72 1.21
C GLU A 9 -12.27 5.71 1.11
N GLN A 10 -12.83 5.25 -0.01
CA GLN A 10 -14.27 5.15 -0.21
C GLN A 10 -14.88 3.88 0.40
N SER A 11 -14.23 2.73 0.25
CA SER A 11 -14.79 1.42 0.62
C SER A 11 -15.01 1.21 2.12
N VAL A 12 -14.19 1.84 2.96
CA VAL A 12 -14.31 1.75 4.43
C VAL A 12 -14.77 3.06 5.05
N ASP A 13 -15.34 3.95 4.23
CA ASP A 13 -15.97 5.15 4.72
C ASP A 13 -17.25 4.79 5.47
N THR A 14 -17.26 5.05 6.77
CA THR A 14 -18.38 4.75 7.67
C THR A 14 -19.20 6.00 8.00
N ARG A 15 -18.87 7.14 7.38
CA ARG A 15 -19.58 8.41 7.55
C ARG A 15 -20.96 8.32 6.89
N ARG A 16 -22.00 8.77 7.60
CA ARG A 16 -23.35 8.86 7.03
C ARG A 16 -23.47 10.16 6.23
N GLY A 17 -24.24 10.12 5.14
CA GLY A 17 -24.40 11.23 4.18
C GLY A 17 -25.04 12.51 4.72
N ASP A 18 -25.59 12.50 5.94
CA ASP A 18 -26.28 13.66 6.51
C ASP A 18 -25.33 14.60 7.28
N SER A 19 -25.08 15.75 6.66
CA SER A 19 -24.96 17.10 7.24
C SER A 19 -23.92 17.42 8.34
N PHE A 20 -23.20 16.46 8.93
CA PHE A 20 -22.13 16.71 9.92
C PHE A 20 -20.75 16.17 9.48
N TYR A 21 -20.44 16.26 8.19
CA TYR A 21 -19.13 15.90 7.63
C TYR A 21 -17.93 16.64 8.23
N ARG A 22 -18.15 17.75 8.96
CA ARG A 22 -17.05 18.57 9.49
C ARG A 22 -16.30 17.93 10.65
N GLU A 23 -16.88 16.93 11.34
CA GLU A 23 -16.25 16.34 12.54
C GLU A 23 -15.84 14.87 12.39
N GLN A 24 -16.41 14.13 11.45
CA GLN A 24 -16.06 12.72 11.25
C GLN A 24 -14.95 12.55 10.21
N ALA A 25 -13.79 12.07 10.66
CA ALA A 25 -12.70 11.66 9.79
C ALA A 25 -13.01 10.31 9.14
N GLY A 26 -12.65 10.16 7.86
CA GLY A 26 -12.65 8.84 7.22
C GLY A 26 -11.63 7.92 7.91
N ARG A 27 -11.91 6.61 7.95
CA ARG A 27 -11.03 5.63 8.61
C ARG A 27 -9.72 5.37 7.90
N VAL A 28 -9.64 5.77 6.62
CA VAL A 28 -8.40 5.79 5.85
C VAL A 28 -7.83 7.19 5.92
N SER A 29 -6.57 7.32 6.33
CA SER A 29 -5.94 8.62 6.49
C SER A 29 -4.45 8.60 6.20
N PHE A 30 -3.98 9.67 5.56
CA PHE A 30 -2.55 10.04 5.48
C PHE A 30 -2.01 10.55 6.82
N GLY A 31 -2.88 11.10 7.67
CA GLY A 31 -2.53 11.86 8.87
C GLY A 31 -2.92 13.33 8.75
N ARG A 32 -2.75 14.09 9.83
CA ARG A 32 -3.15 15.51 9.91
C ARG A 32 -1.98 16.47 10.18
N SER A 33 -0.91 15.96 10.79
CA SER A 33 0.29 16.69 11.13
C SER A 33 1.43 15.68 11.33
N TRP A 34 2.66 16.20 11.34
CA TRP A 34 3.79 15.43 11.83
C TRP A 34 3.61 15.07 13.31
N VAL A 35 4.19 13.94 13.73
CA VAL A 35 4.27 13.56 15.15
C VAL A 35 5.20 14.52 15.86
N ASP A 36 4.76 15.14 16.95
CA ASP A 36 5.59 16.13 17.63
C ASP A 36 6.55 15.48 18.61
N SER A 37 6.01 14.83 19.64
CA SER A 37 6.74 14.32 20.80
C SER A 37 6.71 12.80 20.90
N SER A 38 5.61 12.15 20.52
CA SER A 38 5.43 10.72 20.75
C SER A 38 4.40 10.07 19.84
N VAL A 39 4.63 8.81 19.50
CA VAL A 39 3.65 7.93 18.81
C VAL A 39 2.32 7.84 19.57
N ILE A 40 2.31 8.10 20.88
CA ILE A 40 1.08 8.11 21.69
C ILE A 40 0.07 9.14 21.16
N GLU A 41 0.53 10.23 20.53
CA GLU A 41 -0.34 11.21 19.87
C GLU A 41 -1.23 10.55 18.80
N ILE A 42 -0.66 9.61 18.04
CA ILE A 42 -1.40 8.87 17.01
C ILE A 42 -2.49 8.01 17.64
N PHE A 43 -2.15 7.26 18.70
CA PHE A 43 -3.14 6.42 19.39
C PHE A 43 -4.24 7.25 20.05
N ARG A 44 -3.90 8.38 20.68
CA ARG A 44 -4.88 9.32 21.27
C ARG A 44 -5.79 9.90 20.20
N GLU A 45 -5.25 10.31 19.07
CA GLU A 45 -6.04 10.78 17.92
C GLU A 45 -7.01 9.70 17.45
N ASP A 46 -6.54 8.46 17.28
CA ASP A 46 -7.36 7.36 16.77
C ASP A 46 -8.50 6.99 17.73
N ILE A 47 -8.24 6.99 19.05
CA ILE A 47 -9.24 6.71 20.08
C ILE A 47 -10.27 7.84 20.15
N ALA A 48 -9.84 9.10 20.07
CA ALA A 48 -10.74 10.25 20.16
C ALA A 48 -11.63 10.42 18.92
N ARG A 49 -11.15 10.03 17.74
CA ARG A 49 -11.84 10.32 16.46
C ARG A 49 -12.64 9.16 15.90
N TYR A 50 -12.21 7.92 16.11
CA TYR A 50 -12.84 6.77 15.49
C TYR A 50 -13.63 5.97 16.51
N ARG A 51 -14.90 5.71 16.19
CA ARG A 51 -15.75 4.81 16.99
C ARG A 51 -15.18 3.39 16.99
N VAL A 52 -15.37 2.65 18.08
CA VAL A 52 -15.07 1.21 18.11
C VAL A 52 -16.04 0.46 17.18
N LEU A 53 -15.51 -0.36 16.27
CA LEU A 53 -16.31 -1.20 15.36
C LEU A 53 -16.47 -2.63 15.85
N LEU A 54 -15.39 -3.19 16.36
CA LEU A 54 -15.33 -4.57 16.84
C LEU A 54 -15.08 -4.53 18.34
N ALA A 55 -15.92 -5.21 19.09
CA ALA A 55 -15.69 -5.50 20.49
C ALA A 55 -15.28 -6.96 20.61
N ALA A 56 -14.27 -7.21 21.43
CA ALA A 56 -13.88 -8.56 21.85
C ALA A 56 -13.79 -8.55 23.38
N GLU A 57 -13.98 -9.70 24.00
CA GLU A 57 -13.69 -9.86 25.41
C GLU A 57 -12.21 -9.55 25.67
N VAL A 58 -11.97 -8.64 26.62
CA VAL A 58 -10.62 -8.27 27.04
C VAL A 58 -10.28 -9.13 28.24
N GLY A 59 -9.38 -10.09 28.07
CA GLY A 59 -9.04 -11.09 29.10
C GLY A 59 -8.04 -10.64 30.17
N GLU A 60 -7.68 -9.35 30.24
CA GLU A 60 -6.74 -8.82 31.22
C GLU A 60 -7.11 -7.39 31.66
N ASP A 61 -6.89 -7.06 32.94
CA ASP A 61 -6.81 -5.67 33.39
C ASP A 61 -5.38 -5.15 33.17
N PRO A 62 -5.15 -4.16 32.28
CA PRO A 62 -3.82 -3.68 31.97
C PRO A 62 -3.11 -3.05 33.17
N PHE A 63 -3.83 -2.51 34.16
CA PHE A 63 -3.24 -1.89 35.34
C PHE A 63 -2.71 -2.94 36.32
N ASP A 64 -3.41 -4.06 36.48
CA ASP A 64 -2.94 -5.19 37.30
C ASP A 64 -1.67 -5.82 36.70
N ILE A 65 -1.64 -5.99 35.37
CA ILE A 65 -0.47 -6.53 34.67
C ILE A 65 0.75 -5.59 34.83
N LEU A 66 0.54 -4.27 34.71
CA LEU A 66 1.57 -3.27 34.97
C LEU A 66 2.04 -3.29 36.44
N GLY A 67 1.12 -3.45 37.39
CA GLY A 67 1.43 -3.57 38.82
C GLY A 67 2.32 -4.77 39.15
N GLN A 68 2.26 -5.82 38.33
CA GLN A 68 3.14 -6.99 38.41
C GLN A 68 4.48 -6.81 37.68
N GLY A 69 4.77 -5.61 37.17
CA GLY A 69 6.00 -5.32 36.42
C GLY A 69 6.04 -5.93 35.02
N ARG A 70 4.88 -6.33 34.45
CA ARG A 70 4.77 -6.93 33.12
C ARG A 70 4.12 -5.94 32.14
N ALA A 71 4.41 -6.09 30.85
CA ALA A 71 3.75 -5.31 29.81
C ALA A 71 2.37 -5.94 29.46
N PRO A 72 1.27 -5.17 29.50
CA PRO A 72 -0.06 -5.66 29.11
C PRO A 72 -0.15 -5.86 27.60
N LEU A 73 -0.91 -6.86 27.15
CA LEU A 73 -1.18 -7.12 25.74
C LEU A 73 -1.93 -5.97 25.05
N LEU A 74 -2.70 -5.17 25.80
CA LEU A 74 -3.52 -4.06 25.29
C LEU A 74 -4.45 -4.52 24.16
N GLY A 75 -5.18 -5.62 24.38
CA GLY A 75 -6.04 -6.25 23.37
C GLY A 75 -7.05 -5.30 22.73
N ALA A 76 -7.73 -4.48 23.54
CA ALA A 76 -8.68 -3.49 23.04
C ALA A 76 -8.02 -2.42 22.15
N LEU A 77 -6.86 -1.90 22.55
CA LEU A 77 -6.10 -0.92 21.76
C LEU A 77 -5.67 -1.51 20.41
N ARG A 78 -5.13 -2.74 20.43
CA ARG A 78 -4.68 -3.45 19.21
C ARG A 78 -5.84 -3.75 18.27
N LEU A 79 -6.99 -4.19 18.80
CA LEU A 79 -8.18 -4.43 18.00
C LEU A 79 -8.68 -3.13 17.36
N HIS A 80 -8.81 -2.05 18.15
CA HIS A 80 -9.23 -0.74 17.65
C HIS A 80 -8.29 -0.22 16.56
N ASN A 81 -6.98 -0.21 16.83
CA ASN A 81 -5.95 0.21 15.86
C ASN A 81 -5.97 -0.65 14.59
N GLY A 82 -6.31 -1.94 14.71
CA GLY A 82 -6.53 -2.85 13.59
C GLY A 82 -7.62 -2.38 12.62
N THR A 83 -8.66 -1.71 13.14
CA THR A 83 -9.81 -1.18 12.37
C THR A 83 -9.64 0.26 11.86
N VAL A 84 -8.49 0.89 12.13
CA VAL A 84 -8.13 2.21 11.60
C VAL A 84 -7.03 2.02 10.55
N TYR A 85 -7.26 2.54 9.34
CA TYR A 85 -6.34 2.37 8.22
C TYR A 85 -5.49 3.64 8.06
N ARG A 86 -4.29 3.64 8.65
CA ARG A 86 -3.27 4.64 8.34
C ARG A 86 -2.33 4.11 7.27
N TRP A 87 -1.89 4.96 6.35
CA TRP A 87 -0.89 4.56 5.34
C TRP A 87 0.46 4.18 5.96
N MET A 88 0.82 4.82 7.08
CA MET A 88 1.90 4.42 7.98
C MET A 88 1.29 4.21 9.36
N ARG A 89 1.21 2.95 9.81
CA ARG A 89 0.48 2.61 11.05
C ARG A 89 1.42 2.18 12.16
N PRO A 90 1.45 2.88 13.31
CA PRO A 90 2.15 2.38 14.48
C PRO A 90 1.36 1.21 15.12
N CYS A 91 2.07 0.13 15.40
CA CYS A 91 1.51 -1.11 15.91
C CYS A 91 2.25 -1.49 17.21
N TYR A 92 1.53 -1.42 18.33
CA TYR A 92 1.98 -2.00 19.59
C TYR A 92 1.92 -3.53 19.54
N GLY A 93 2.93 -4.18 20.12
CA GLY A 93 2.89 -5.63 20.32
C GLY A 93 3.84 -6.06 21.43
N ILE A 94 3.80 -7.35 21.74
CA ILE A 94 4.72 -8.01 22.66
C ILE A 94 5.33 -9.19 21.94
N LEU A 95 6.66 -9.31 21.95
CA LEU A 95 7.39 -10.45 21.43
C LEU A 95 8.34 -10.96 22.52
N HIS A 96 8.25 -12.25 22.84
CA HIS A 96 9.05 -12.88 23.92
C HIS A 96 9.02 -12.09 25.24
N GLY A 97 7.83 -11.61 25.64
CA GLY A 97 7.62 -10.84 26.87
C GLY A 97 8.12 -9.39 26.82
N ARG A 98 8.72 -8.94 25.71
CA ARG A 98 9.18 -7.56 25.55
C ARG A 98 8.18 -6.74 24.72
N PRO A 99 7.72 -5.58 25.21
CA PRO A 99 6.90 -4.69 24.41
C PRO A 99 7.72 -4.09 23.27
N HIS A 100 7.12 -3.98 22.09
CA HIS A 100 7.73 -3.35 20.92
C HIS A 100 6.74 -2.45 20.19
N LEU A 101 7.30 -1.52 19.43
CA LEU A 101 6.58 -0.70 18.48
C LEU A 101 7.09 -1.03 17.08
N ARG A 102 6.18 -1.35 16.17
CA ARG A 102 6.49 -1.50 14.73
C ARG A 102 5.73 -0.45 13.95
N ILE A 103 6.31 -0.01 12.85
CA ILE A 103 5.62 0.84 11.88
C ILE A 103 5.28 -0.04 10.68
N GLU A 104 4.00 -0.18 10.40
CA GLU A 104 3.51 -0.91 9.24
C GLU A 104 3.41 0.06 8.05
N ASN A 105 4.25 -0.16 7.04
CA ASN A 105 4.21 0.58 5.79
C ASN A 105 3.16 -0.05 4.85
N ARG A 106 2.12 0.71 4.51
CA ARG A 106 0.98 0.23 3.72
C ARG A 106 0.85 0.95 2.37
N ILE A 107 1.84 1.78 2.01
CA ILE A 107 1.81 2.58 0.78
C ILE A 107 2.13 1.75 -0.46
N LEU A 108 3.01 0.75 -0.34
CA LEU A 108 3.49 -0.02 -1.47
C LEU A 108 2.35 -0.89 -2.03
N PRO A 109 2.06 -0.81 -3.34
CA PRO A 109 1.16 -1.76 -3.99
C PRO A 109 1.86 -3.11 -4.17
N ALA A 110 1.06 -4.14 -4.40
CA ALA A 110 1.57 -5.40 -4.95
C ALA A 110 2.31 -5.12 -6.27
N GLY A 111 3.47 -5.73 -6.44
CA GLY A 111 4.27 -5.54 -7.64
C GLY A 111 3.76 -6.41 -8.78
N PRO A 112 4.02 -6.03 -10.04
CA PRO A 112 3.65 -6.86 -11.17
C PRO A 112 4.42 -8.20 -11.17
N SER A 113 5.67 -8.24 -10.68
CA SER A 113 6.48 -9.46 -10.56
C SER A 113 7.15 -9.54 -9.19
N ILE A 114 7.65 -10.73 -8.81
CA ILE A 114 8.43 -10.93 -7.58
C ILE A 114 9.66 -10.01 -7.57
N GLN A 115 10.36 -9.89 -8.70
CA GLN A 115 11.53 -9.02 -8.82
C GLN A 115 11.15 -7.54 -8.58
N ASP A 116 10.01 -7.09 -9.12
CA ASP A 116 9.51 -5.74 -8.89
C ASP A 116 9.13 -5.49 -7.43
N GLU A 117 8.54 -6.47 -6.75
CA GLU A 117 8.19 -6.39 -5.32
C GLU A 117 9.42 -6.23 -4.44
N VAL A 118 10.41 -7.11 -4.64
CA VAL A 118 11.65 -7.07 -3.86
C VAL A 118 12.46 -5.81 -4.20
N ALA A 119 12.44 -5.34 -5.45
CA ALA A 119 13.06 -4.08 -5.83
C ALA A 119 12.42 -2.86 -5.15
N ASN A 120 11.09 -2.82 -5.04
CA ASN A 120 10.39 -1.76 -4.30
C ASN A 120 10.78 -1.79 -2.80
N ALA A 121 10.90 -2.99 -2.21
CA ALA A 121 11.33 -3.15 -0.83
C ALA A 121 12.78 -2.69 -0.61
N ALA A 122 13.70 -3.05 -1.50
CA ALA A 122 15.09 -2.62 -1.46
C ALA A 122 15.23 -1.09 -1.56
N LEU A 123 14.50 -0.45 -2.49
CA LEU A 123 14.45 1.00 -2.57
C LEU A 123 13.99 1.62 -1.25
N TRP A 124 12.88 1.11 -0.69
CA TRP A 124 12.33 1.65 0.56
C TRP A 124 13.30 1.48 1.74
N LEU A 125 13.89 0.29 1.91
CA LEU A 125 14.86 0.02 2.97
C LEU A 125 16.10 0.90 2.85
N GLY A 126 16.67 1.01 1.64
CA GLY A 126 17.80 1.89 1.38
C GLY A 126 17.49 3.34 1.73
N LEU A 127 16.30 3.84 1.36
CA LEU A 127 15.87 5.19 1.71
C LEU A 127 15.65 5.37 3.22
N MET A 128 15.14 4.37 3.94
CA MET A 128 14.97 4.47 5.39
C MET A 128 16.28 4.54 6.15
N VAL A 129 17.36 3.96 5.61
CA VAL A 129 18.69 4.07 6.17
C VAL A 129 19.38 5.38 5.74
N GLY A 130 19.32 5.73 4.45
CA GLY A 130 20.07 6.86 3.89
C GLY A 130 19.40 8.25 4.02
N LEU A 131 18.07 8.35 4.04
CA LEU A 131 17.39 9.65 4.11
C LEU A 131 17.64 10.41 5.42
N PRO A 132 17.69 9.79 6.61
CA PRO A 132 17.94 10.52 7.85
C PRO A 132 19.22 11.37 7.82
N GLU A 133 20.30 10.86 7.21
CA GLU A 133 21.58 11.59 7.10
C GLU A 133 21.49 12.79 6.14
N THR A 134 20.68 12.68 5.08
CA THR A 134 20.61 13.70 4.03
C THR A 134 19.52 14.75 4.27
N LEU A 135 18.37 14.32 4.81
CA LEU A 135 17.18 15.15 4.98
C LEU A 135 17.02 15.70 6.41
N GLY A 136 17.64 15.06 7.40
CA GLY A 136 17.46 15.37 8.81
C GLY A 136 16.02 15.14 9.29
N ASP A 137 15.55 15.98 10.21
CA ASP A 137 14.17 15.93 10.70
C ASP A 137 13.19 16.44 9.63
N PRO A 138 12.32 15.58 9.06
CA PRO A 138 11.38 15.99 8.02
C PRO A 138 10.42 17.09 8.49
N LYS A 139 10.17 17.24 9.79
CA LYS A 139 9.35 18.34 10.34
C LYS A 139 9.91 19.72 10.05
N ARG A 140 11.24 19.80 9.97
CA ARG A 140 11.98 21.05 9.72
C ARG A 140 12.21 21.28 8.23
N SER A 141 12.24 20.19 7.45
CA SER A 141 12.61 20.22 6.03
C SER A 141 11.40 20.30 5.09
N MET A 142 10.22 19.80 5.49
CA MET A 142 9.03 19.74 4.64
C MET A 142 7.75 20.03 5.45
N ARG A 143 6.85 20.86 4.89
CA ARG A 143 5.52 21.04 5.51
C ARG A 143 4.73 19.74 5.37
N PHE A 144 3.96 19.38 6.39
CA PHE A 144 3.13 18.17 6.36
C PHE A 144 2.17 18.15 5.15
N ARG A 145 1.64 19.33 4.79
CA ARG A 145 0.76 19.50 3.64
C ARG A 145 1.46 19.15 2.32
N ASP A 146 2.74 19.54 2.14
CA ASP A 146 3.49 19.24 0.93
C ASP A 146 3.73 17.73 0.80
N ALA A 147 4.02 17.05 1.91
CA ALA A 147 4.11 15.58 1.95
C ALA A 147 2.80 14.90 1.52
N GLN A 148 1.66 15.43 2.00
CA GLN A 148 0.34 14.93 1.66
C GLN A 148 -0.01 15.19 0.19
N GLU A 149 0.27 16.38 -0.32
CA GLU A 149 0.04 16.76 -1.72
C GLU A 149 0.91 15.91 -2.66
N ASN A 150 2.18 15.71 -2.32
CA ASN A 150 3.09 14.79 -3.02
C ASN A 150 2.54 13.36 -3.09
N PHE A 151 2.04 12.83 -1.97
CA PHE A 151 1.46 11.49 -1.91
C PHE A 151 0.26 11.35 -2.86
N LEU A 152 -0.65 12.32 -2.85
CA LEU A 152 -1.83 12.33 -3.73
C LEU A 152 -1.45 12.54 -5.20
N ALA A 153 -0.51 13.44 -5.49
CA ALA A 153 -0.01 13.69 -6.84
C ALA A 153 0.64 12.44 -7.43
N ALA A 154 1.51 11.76 -6.66
CA ALA A 154 2.12 10.50 -7.06
C ALA A 154 1.06 9.40 -7.30
N ALA A 155 0.04 9.32 -6.45
CA ALA A 155 -1.06 8.37 -6.64
C ALA A 155 -1.84 8.63 -7.94
N GLN A 156 -2.16 9.88 -8.22
CA GLN A 156 -2.96 10.27 -9.38
C GLN A 156 -2.17 10.19 -10.69
N LEU A 157 -0.97 10.75 -10.73
CA LEU A 157 -0.18 10.98 -11.94
C LEU A 157 0.97 9.97 -12.13
N GLY A 158 1.33 9.21 -11.10
CA GLY A 158 2.46 8.27 -11.15
C GLY A 158 3.78 8.99 -11.42
N LEU A 159 4.60 8.46 -12.33
CA LEU A 159 5.88 9.05 -12.74
C LEU A 159 5.74 10.42 -13.46
N GLY A 160 4.52 10.83 -13.80
CA GLY A 160 4.26 12.17 -14.35
C GLY A 160 4.02 13.25 -13.28
N ALA A 161 4.04 12.91 -12.00
CA ALA A 161 3.81 13.86 -10.91
C ALA A 161 4.95 14.88 -10.81
N GLN A 162 4.60 16.11 -10.42
CA GLN A 162 5.53 17.09 -9.87
C GLN A 162 5.45 16.99 -8.35
N LEU A 163 6.60 16.91 -7.68
CA LEU A 163 6.70 16.73 -6.24
C LEU A 163 7.52 17.87 -5.64
N ASP A 164 7.03 18.46 -4.56
CA ASP A 164 7.76 19.47 -3.81
C ASP A 164 8.75 18.80 -2.87
N TRP A 165 10.05 18.98 -3.12
CA TRP A 165 11.11 18.31 -2.37
C TRP A 165 12.05 19.32 -1.67
N PRO A 166 12.46 19.06 -0.42
CA PRO A 166 13.32 19.97 0.33
C PRO A 166 14.65 20.22 -0.39
N GLY A 167 15.03 21.50 -0.52
CA GLY A 167 16.24 21.93 -1.22
C GLY A 167 16.16 21.92 -2.76
N LEU A 168 15.14 21.29 -3.35
CA LEU A 168 14.97 21.21 -4.81
C LEU A 168 13.73 21.96 -5.33
N GLY A 169 12.75 22.23 -4.45
CA GLY A 169 11.47 22.79 -4.86
C GLY A 169 10.64 21.77 -5.64
N SER A 170 9.83 22.24 -6.60
CA SER A 170 9.00 21.36 -7.42
C SER A 170 9.85 20.64 -8.47
N VAL A 171 9.84 19.30 -8.44
CA VAL A 171 10.68 18.44 -9.28
C VAL A 171 9.85 17.27 -9.84
N PRO A 172 10.06 16.86 -11.12
CA PRO A 172 9.42 15.66 -11.66
C PRO A 172 9.77 14.41 -10.85
N ALA A 173 8.78 13.55 -10.60
CA ALA A 173 8.94 12.36 -9.76
C ALA A 173 10.00 11.37 -10.29
N ASP A 174 10.07 11.19 -11.60
CA ASP A 174 11.08 10.36 -12.25
C ASP A 174 12.49 10.92 -12.07
N ARG A 175 12.67 12.23 -12.23
CA ARG A 175 13.94 12.93 -11.98
C ARG A 175 14.36 12.83 -10.52
N LEU A 176 13.44 13.13 -9.59
CA LEU A 176 13.71 13.01 -8.16
C LEU A 176 14.16 11.59 -7.79
N LEU A 177 13.47 10.58 -8.31
CA LEU A 177 13.81 9.18 -8.06
C LEU A 177 15.18 8.81 -8.65
N LEU A 178 15.43 9.19 -9.91
CA LEU A 178 16.64 8.78 -10.64
C LEU A 178 17.91 9.49 -10.16
N GLU A 179 17.83 10.82 -10.00
CA GLU A 179 19.00 11.67 -9.76
C GLU A 179 19.33 11.84 -8.27
N HIS A 180 18.34 11.66 -7.38
CA HIS A 180 18.53 11.92 -5.95
C HIS A 180 18.22 10.70 -5.07
N LEU A 181 17.03 10.09 -5.19
CA LEU A 181 16.62 9.05 -4.26
C LEU A 181 17.30 7.70 -4.50
N LEU A 182 17.54 7.29 -5.75
CA LEU A 182 18.26 6.05 -6.05
C LEU A 182 19.71 6.05 -5.52
N PRO A 183 20.50 7.13 -5.71
CA PRO A 183 21.82 7.25 -5.07
C PRO A 183 21.77 7.13 -3.55
N ILE A 184 20.81 7.80 -2.90
CA ILE A 184 20.63 7.73 -1.43
C ILE A 184 20.27 6.31 -1.00
N ALA A 185 19.35 5.65 -1.71
CA ALA A 185 18.95 4.28 -1.42
C ALA A 185 20.12 3.31 -1.53
N ARG A 186 20.95 3.46 -2.57
CA ARG A 186 22.17 2.68 -2.76
C ARG A 186 23.15 2.85 -1.61
N ALA A 187 23.37 4.09 -1.17
CA ALA A 187 24.22 4.38 -0.02
C ALA A 187 23.66 3.74 1.26
N GLY A 188 22.35 3.86 1.50
CA GLY A 188 21.70 3.26 2.68
C GLY A 188 21.74 1.73 2.70
N LEU A 189 21.59 1.07 1.54
CA LEU A 189 21.77 -0.39 1.45
C LEU A 189 23.20 -0.82 1.75
N SER A 190 24.18 -0.05 1.27
CA SER A 190 25.60 -0.27 1.58
C SER A 190 25.90 -0.11 3.08
N GLN A 191 25.36 0.94 3.71
CA GLN A 191 25.46 1.16 5.16
C GLN A 191 24.85 0.01 5.97
N ALA A 192 23.77 -0.59 5.46
CA ALA A 192 23.13 -1.76 6.05
C ALA A 192 23.86 -3.10 5.75
N ALA A 193 25.05 -3.05 5.12
CA ALA A 193 25.84 -4.21 4.74
C ALA A 193 25.11 -5.21 3.84
N ILE A 194 24.19 -4.74 3.00
CA ILE A 194 23.56 -5.55 1.96
C ILE A 194 24.58 -5.79 0.83
N ASP A 195 24.59 -7.01 0.29
CA ASP A 195 25.47 -7.38 -0.80
C ASP A 195 25.31 -6.44 -2.00
N ALA A 196 26.44 -5.98 -2.55
CA ALA A 196 26.46 -5.00 -3.63
C ALA A 196 25.81 -5.54 -4.91
N THR A 197 25.98 -6.83 -5.21
CA THR A 197 25.40 -7.48 -6.40
C THR A 197 23.88 -7.49 -6.30
N ASP A 198 23.34 -7.82 -5.13
CA ASP A 198 21.90 -7.81 -4.90
C ASP A 198 21.33 -6.39 -4.92
N ALA A 199 22.01 -5.43 -4.27
CA ALA A 199 21.61 -4.03 -4.30
C ALA A 199 21.59 -3.47 -5.74
N ASP A 200 22.64 -3.73 -6.53
CA ASP A 200 22.74 -3.30 -7.92
C ASP A 200 21.65 -3.91 -8.78
N ARG A 201 21.39 -5.21 -8.66
CA ARG A 201 20.34 -5.91 -9.40
C ARG A 201 18.95 -5.36 -9.09
N LEU A 202 18.64 -5.16 -7.80
CA LEU A 202 17.33 -4.70 -7.35
C LEU A 202 17.10 -3.22 -7.66
N LEU A 203 18.05 -2.34 -7.35
CA LEU A 203 17.94 -0.92 -7.68
C LEU A 203 18.02 -0.69 -9.19
N GLY A 204 18.77 -1.49 -9.93
CA GLY A 204 18.79 -1.48 -11.40
C GLY A 204 17.43 -1.80 -12.01
N THR A 205 16.61 -2.63 -11.35
CA THR A 205 15.22 -2.89 -11.78
C THR A 205 14.37 -1.62 -11.67
N ILE A 206 14.51 -0.85 -10.58
CA ILE A 206 13.82 0.44 -10.41
C ILE A 206 14.33 1.46 -11.43
N GLU A 207 15.65 1.53 -11.63
CA GLU A 207 16.28 2.43 -12.60
C GLU A 207 15.76 2.18 -14.03
N GLU A 208 15.66 0.92 -14.45
CA GLU A 208 15.13 0.56 -15.77
C GLU A 208 13.64 0.92 -15.90
N ARG A 209 12.86 0.75 -14.83
CA ARG A 209 11.45 1.19 -14.80
C ARG A 209 11.31 2.68 -15.00
N LEU A 210 12.20 3.47 -14.38
CA LEU A 210 12.22 4.93 -14.53
C LEU A 210 12.63 5.32 -15.94
N ARG A 211 13.72 4.76 -16.47
CA ARG A 211 14.21 5.04 -17.83
C ARG A 211 13.19 4.72 -18.91
N ARG A 212 12.54 3.56 -18.82
CA ARG A 212 11.47 3.17 -19.76
C ARG A 212 10.12 3.79 -19.45
N ARG A 213 10.00 4.53 -18.35
CA ARG A 213 8.75 5.05 -17.79
C ARG A 213 7.66 3.98 -17.65
N ARG A 214 8.04 2.71 -17.43
CA ARG A 214 7.12 1.58 -17.41
C ARG A 214 6.87 1.09 -15.99
N THR A 215 5.61 1.13 -15.59
CA THR A 215 5.12 0.62 -14.30
C THR A 215 4.07 -0.46 -14.54
N GLY A 216 3.75 -1.27 -13.53
CA GLY A 216 2.66 -2.26 -13.61
C GLY A 216 1.33 -1.63 -14.03
N ALA A 217 0.97 -0.48 -13.43
CA ALA A 217 -0.24 0.25 -13.78
C ALA A 217 -0.23 0.75 -15.23
N LEU A 218 0.90 1.27 -15.72
CA LEU A 218 0.99 1.75 -17.09
C LEU A 218 0.95 0.60 -18.10
N TRP A 219 1.69 -0.48 -17.85
CA TRP A 219 1.64 -1.68 -18.69
C TRP A 219 0.23 -2.24 -18.80
N ALA A 220 -0.53 -2.28 -17.69
CA ALA A 220 -1.90 -2.76 -17.68
C ALA A 220 -2.84 -1.87 -18.51
N ILE A 221 -2.72 -0.55 -18.38
CA ILE A 221 -3.52 0.43 -19.12
C ILE A 221 -3.22 0.36 -20.62
N GLU A 222 -1.94 0.34 -21.00
CA GLU A 222 -1.50 0.23 -22.40
C GLU A 222 -1.95 -1.09 -23.02
N SER A 223 -1.77 -2.20 -22.31
CA SER A 223 -2.19 -3.53 -22.75
C SER A 223 -3.69 -3.61 -22.94
N TYR A 224 -4.47 -3.08 -21.99
CA TYR A 224 -5.92 -3.00 -22.11
C TYR A 224 -6.35 -2.18 -23.32
N GLY A 225 -5.75 -1.00 -23.54
CA GLY A 225 -6.01 -0.17 -24.71
C GLY A 225 -5.72 -0.91 -26.01
N SER A 226 -4.53 -1.52 -26.13
CA SER A 226 -4.13 -2.28 -27.30
C SER A 226 -5.09 -3.45 -27.60
N LEU A 227 -5.55 -4.17 -26.58
CA LEU A 227 -6.55 -5.23 -26.75
C LEU A 227 -7.90 -4.67 -27.24
N ARG A 228 -8.35 -3.54 -26.69
CA ARG A 228 -9.60 -2.88 -27.10
C ARG A 228 -9.55 -2.43 -28.56
N ASP A 229 -8.39 -1.97 -29.04
CA ASP A 229 -8.18 -1.57 -30.43
C ASP A 229 -8.30 -2.74 -31.43
N THR A 230 -8.13 -3.99 -30.95
CA THR A 230 -8.37 -5.20 -31.78
C THR A 230 -9.85 -5.59 -31.90
N GLY A 231 -10.76 -4.84 -31.30
CA GLY A 231 -12.21 -5.12 -31.31
C GLY A 231 -12.70 -6.04 -30.19
N ARG A 232 -11.82 -6.47 -29.28
CA ARG A 232 -12.18 -7.25 -28.07
C ARG A 232 -13.20 -6.49 -27.24
N THR A 233 -14.23 -7.17 -26.72
CA THR A 233 -15.14 -6.63 -25.71
C THR A 233 -14.41 -6.32 -24.40
N ARG A 234 -15.04 -5.57 -23.49
CA ARG A 234 -14.43 -5.19 -22.21
C ARG A 234 -14.00 -6.43 -21.42
N ASP A 235 -14.88 -7.42 -21.35
CA ASP A 235 -14.66 -8.64 -20.55
C ASP A 235 -13.59 -9.54 -21.18
N GLU A 236 -13.54 -9.62 -22.51
CA GLU A 236 -12.47 -10.33 -23.21
C GLU A 236 -11.12 -9.65 -22.98
N ALA A 237 -11.04 -8.33 -23.13
CA ALA A 237 -9.81 -7.58 -22.92
C ALA A 237 -9.29 -7.69 -21.47
N LEU A 238 -10.18 -7.60 -20.47
CA LEU A 238 -9.81 -7.83 -19.07
C LEU A 238 -9.36 -9.28 -18.84
N GLY A 239 -10.01 -10.22 -19.50
CA GLY A 239 -9.61 -11.62 -19.50
C GLY A 239 -8.20 -11.86 -20.01
N ASP A 240 -7.91 -11.34 -21.21
CA ASP A 240 -6.61 -11.47 -21.85
C ASP A 240 -5.53 -10.76 -21.05
N LEU A 241 -5.85 -9.61 -20.47
CA LEU A 241 -4.95 -8.88 -19.58
C LEU A 241 -4.56 -9.73 -18.36
N VAL A 242 -5.53 -10.38 -17.70
CA VAL A 242 -5.25 -11.27 -16.55
C VAL A 242 -4.42 -12.47 -16.98
N ALA A 243 -4.76 -13.11 -18.10
CA ALA A 243 -4.00 -14.25 -18.62
C ALA A 243 -2.54 -13.85 -18.90
N ALA A 244 -2.33 -12.74 -19.61
CA ALA A 244 -0.99 -12.22 -19.88
C ALA A 244 -0.24 -11.80 -18.60
N THR A 245 -0.95 -11.28 -17.59
CA THR A 245 -0.34 -10.96 -16.28
C THR A 245 0.19 -12.23 -15.61
N ILE A 246 -0.61 -13.29 -15.57
CA ILE A 246 -0.23 -14.58 -14.96
C ILE A 246 0.97 -15.19 -15.70
N ASP A 247 0.91 -15.24 -17.03
CA ASP A 247 1.98 -15.82 -17.86
C ASP A 247 3.31 -15.09 -17.64
N ASN A 248 3.28 -13.75 -17.63
CA ASN A 248 4.48 -12.96 -17.39
C ASN A 248 5.00 -13.08 -15.94
N GLN A 249 4.12 -13.21 -14.94
CA GLN A 249 4.51 -13.45 -13.55
C GLN A 249 5.28 -14.77 -13.40
N LEU A 250 4.83 -15.83 -14.05
CA LEU A 250 5.50 -17.13 -14.05
C LEU A 250 6.87 -17.09 -14.74
N GLY A 251 7.07 -16.15 -15.68
CA GLY A 251 8.36 -15.90 -16.33
C GLY A 251 9.41 -15.21 -15.47
N LEU A 252 9.05 -14.75 -14.26
CA LEU A 252 9.93 -14.09 -13.26
C LEU A 252 10.65 -12.82 -13.72
N ALA A 253 10.45 -12.38 -14.96
CA ALA A 253 11.02 -11.14 -15.49
C ALA A 253 10.31 -9.91 -14.89
N PRO A 254 11.01 -8.77 -14.75
CA PRO A 254 10.38 -7.53 -14.32
C PRO A 254 9.45 -6.97 -15.40
N VAL A 255 8.50 -6.12 -15.00
CA VAL A 255 7.49 -5.55 -15.90
C VAL A 255 8.08 -4.77 -17.10
N THR A 256 9.30 -4.26 -16.97
CA THR A 256 10.01 -3.57 -18.07
C THR A 256 10.34 -4.49 -19.25
N ALA A 257 10.41 -5.80 -19.01
CA ALA A 257 10.65 -6.83 -20.02
C ALA A 257 9.36 -7.43 -20.60
N TRP A 258 8.21 -7.15 -20.00
CA TRP A 258 6.95 -7.75 -20.43
C TRP A 258 6.49 -7.17 -21.78
N PRO A 259 6.11 -8.02 -22.76
CA PRO A 259 5.41 -7.54 -23.95
C PRO A 259 4.03 -7.02 -23.56
N LEU A 260 3.42 -6.18 -24.42
CA LEU A 260 2.00 -5.85 -24.26
C LEU A 260 1.15 -7.11 -24.36
N ALA A 261 0.06 -7.16 -23.58
CA ALA A 261 -0.86 -8.28 -23.61
C ALA A 261 -1.41 -8.49 -25.02
N LYS A 262 -1.61 -9.76 -25.38
CA LYS A 262 -2.17 -10.17 -26.66
C LYS A 262 -3.44 -10.97 -26.42
N ALA A 263 -4.31 -10.97 -27.42
CA ALA A 263 -5.48 -11.83 -27.47
C ALA A 263 -5.07 -13.30 -27.33
N ALA A 264 -5.43 -13.94 -26.22
CA ALA A 264 -5.06 -15.33 -25.92
C ALA A 264 -6.31 -16.20 -25.72
N LEU A 265 -7.39 -15.61 -25.20
CA LEU A 265 -8.61 -16.34 -24.89
C LEU A 265 -9.53 -16.41 -26.10
N ARG A 266 -10.17 -17.57 -26.30
CA ARG A 266 -11.15 -17.74 -27.37
C ARG A 266 -12.44 -16.99 -27.02
N PRO A 267 -13.00 -16.19 -27.95
CA PRO A 267 -14.32 -15.59 -27.79
C PRO A 267 -15.37 -16.65 -27.45
N GLY A 268 -16.24 -16.38 -26.46
CA GLY A 268 -17.38 -17.24 -26.12
C GLY A 268 -17.13 -18.40 -25.15
N VAL A 269 -15.89 -18.71 -24.74
CA VAL A 269 -15.61 -19.77 -23.74
C VAL A 269 -15.52 -19.18 -22.34
N ARG A 270 -16.56 -18.48 -21.85
CA ARG A 270 -16.56 -17.97 -20.46
C ARG A 270 -17.93 -17.99 -19.83
N ARG A 271 -18.05 -18.76 -18.75
CA ARG A 271 -19.13 -18.62 -17.78
C ARG A 271 -18.72 -17.51 -16.80
N THR A 272 -19.59 -16.53 -16.61
CA THR A 272 -19.47 -15.54 -15.54
C THR A 272 -19.60 -16.21 -14.18
N VAL A 273 -19.09 -15.59 -13.12
CA VAL A 273 -19.26 -16.11 -11.75
C VAL A 273 -20.74 -16.31 -11.43
N ARG A 274 -21.63 -15.41 -11.87
CA ARG A 274 -23.10 -15.57 -11.75
C ARG A 274 -23.64 -16.83 -12.46
N GLN A 275 -22.98 -17.29 -13.52
CA GLN A 275 -23.37 -18.52 -14.25
C GLN A 275 -22.82 -19.80 -13.62
N LEU A 276 -21.98 -19.69 -12.59
CA LEU A 276 -21.33 -20.81 -11.91
C LEU A 276 -21.65 -20.88 -10.42
N MET A 277 -21.86 -19.73 -9.78
CA MET A 277 -22.20 -19.60 -8.38
C MET A 277 -23.69 -19.28 -8.25
N SER A 278 -24.38 -20.03 -7.40
CA SER A 278 -25.70 -19.64 -6.92
C SER A 278 -25.58 -18.29 -6.20
N THR A 279 -26.43 -17.33 -6.58
CA THR A 279 -26.61 -16.08 -5.82
C THR A 279 -27.60 -16.23 -4.68
N ASP A 280 -28.27 -17.38 -4.59
CA ASP A 280 -29.25 -17.66 -3.56
C ASP A 280 -28.52 -18.13 -2.30
N LEU A 281 -28.72 -17.39 -1.21
CA LEU A 281 -28.33 -17.78 0.13
C LEU A 281 -29.32 -18.83 0.63
N PHE A 282 -28.85 -20.08 0.74
CA PHE A 282 -29.60 -21.13 1.41
C PHE A 282 -29.29 -21.05 2.91
N THR A 283 -30.26 -20.62 3.70
CA THR A 283 -30.26 -20.81 5.16
C THR A 283 -30.89 -22.16 5.45
N VAL A 284 -30.15 -23.04 6.12
CA VAL A 284 -30.62 -24.36 6.54
C VAL A 284 -30.84 -24.33 8.05
N GLY A 285 -32.00 -24.78 8.52
CA GLY A 285 -32.26 -24.99 9.95
C GLY A 285 -31.55 -26.24 10.50
N GLU A 286 -31.42 -26.35 11.83
CA GLU A 286 -30.77 -27.51 12.50
C GLU A 286 -31.42 -28.86 12.13
N ASP A 287 -32.71 -28.86 11.79
CA ASP A 287 -33.51 -30.05 11.48
C ASP A 287 -33.79 -30.26 9.98
N GLU A 288 -33.23 -29.45 9.09
CA GLU A 288 -33.49 -29.58 7.64
C GLU A 288 -32.49 -30.52 6.96
N LEU A 289 -33.01 -31.52 6.25
CA LEU A 289 -32.22 -32.43 5.43
C LEU A 289 -31.77 -31.73 4.15
N ILE A 290 -30.46 -31.64 3.97
CA ILE A 290 -29.84 -31.14 2.75
C ILE A 290 -29.92 -32.24 1.69
N ASP A 291 -30.91 -32.17 0.80
CA ASP A 291 -30.82 -32.84 -0.50
C ASP A 291 -30.10 -31.88 -1.46
N LEU A 292 -28.79 -32.12 -1.67
CA LEU A 292 -27.93 -31.44 -2.63
C LEU A 292 -27.86 -32.21 -3.95
#